data_AF-A0A536BDX9-F1
#
_entry.id   AF-A0A536BDX9-F1
#
_cell.length_a   1.000
_cell.length_b   1.000
_cell.length_c   1.000
_cell.angle_alpha   90.00
_cell.angle_beta   90.00
_cell.angle_gamma   90.00
#
_symmetry.space_group_name_H-M   'P 1'
#
loop_
_entity.id
_entity.type
_entity.pdbx_description
1 polymer ?
#
loop_
_entity_poly.entity_id
_entity_poly.type
_entity_poly.pdbx_seq_one_letter_code
_entity_poly.pdbx_strand_id
1 'polypeptide(L)'
;MHGVEAFPQLRNQAFQHLVEHDGYRSIAIETDCLAALTVDAFVADGKGELGEVVRSGFSHGFEKAEANRELVDWMRRYNARIKASDRLSFYGFDAPMEMTGANSPRPALTALQAYLATNLEPTLLPAAAGTIDTLAGADERWSNPAAILDPSESVGASDEANTLRLLADDLAAVLIAESPRLIASTSRNAWWRAYLHARTAAGLLRYHAAMANASDNRVARLLGLRDVMMADNLNAILTREGQRGPTL
;
A
#
# COMPACT_ATOMS: atom_id res chain seq x y z
N MET A 1 -20.73 7.90 -3.76
CA MET A 1 -20.73 8.95 -2.73
C MET A 1 -20.13 8.34 -1.47
N HIS A 2 -18.98 8.82 -1.02
CA HIS A 2 -18.38 8.40 0.24
C HIS A 2 -19.12 9.08 1.42
N GLY A 3 -19.11 8.44 2.60
CA GLY A 3 -19.71 8.99 3.82
C GLY A 3 -21.18 8.64 4.09
N VAL A 4 -21.83 7.86 3.22
CA VAL A 4 -23.17 7.31 3.48
C VAL A 4 -23.02 5.91 4.08
N GLU A 5 -23.36 5.76 5.36
CA GLU A 5 -23.14 4.53 6.15
C GLU A 5 -23.84 3.29 5.56
N ALA A 6 -24.98 3.45 4.88
CA ALA A 6 -25.72 2.34 4.30
C ALA A 6 -24.95 1.59 3.19
N PHE A 7 -24.05 2.27 2.46
CA PHE A 7 -23.29 1.64 1.39
C PHE A 7 -22.20 0.66 1.88
N PRO A 8 -21.30 1.03 2.82
CA PRO A 8 -20.38 0.08 3.40
C PRO A 8 -21.09 -1.04 4.18
N GLN A 9 -22.25 -0.78 4.79
CA GLN A 9 -23.09 -1.84 5.41
C GLN A 9 -23.57 -2.87 4.36
N LEU A 10 -24.12 -2.39 3.23
CA LEU A 10 -24.56 -3.27 2.15
C LEU A 10 -23.40 -4.07 1.55
N ARG A 11 -22.25 -3.42 1.33
CA ARG A 11 -21.02 -4.11 0.90
C ARG A 11 -20.62 -5.21 1.88
N ASN A 12 -20.70 -4.96 3.19
CA ASN A 12 -20.37 -5.98 4.18
C ASN A 12 -21.32 -7.18 4.08
N GLN A 13 -22.63 -6.94 4.00
CA GLN A 13 -23.62 -8.01 3.83
C GLN A 13 -23.37 -8.82 2.56
N ALA A 14 -23.08 -8.15 1.45
CA ALA A 14 -22.72 -8.80 0.20
C ALA A 14 -21.44 -9.63 0.34
N PHE A 15 -20.39 -9.09 0.96
CA PHE A 15 -19.13 -9.81 1.17
C PHE A 15 -19.31 -11.06 2.03
N GLN A 16 -20.06 -10.95 3.13
CA GLN A 16 -20.35 -12.08 4.02
C GLN A 16 -21.07 -13.19 3.26
N HIS A 17 -22.08 -12.84 2.47
CA HIS A 17 -22.79 -13.80 1.62
C HIS A 17 -21.86 -14.48 0.61
N LEU A 18 -21.07 -13.69 -0.12
CA LEU A 18 -20.12 -14.20 -1.12
C LEU A 18 -19.04 -15.10 -0.52
N VAL A 19 -18.60 -14.82 0.71
CA VAL A 19 -17.67 -15.68 1.45
C VAL A 19 -18.31 -17.02 1.83
N GLU A 20 -19.56 -16.99 2.30
CA GLU A 20 -20.29 -18.17 2.78
C GLU A 20 -20.79 -19.07 1.65
N HIS A 21 -21.14 -18.49 0.48
CA HIS A 21 -21.82 -19.21 -0.59
C HIS A 21 -21.02 -19.30 -1.90
N ASP A 22 -20.17 -18.32 -2.22
CA ASP A 22 -19.52 -18.20 -3.54
C ASP A 22 -17.99 -18.36 -3.49
N GLY A 23 -17.44 -18.68 -2.32
CA GLY A 23 -16.03 -19.00 -2.17
C GLY A 23 -15.08 -17.80 -2.21
N TYR A 24 -15.58 -16.58 -2.01
CA TYR A 24 -14.72 -15.39 -1.91
C TYR A 24 -13.73 -15.51 -0.75
N ARG A 25 -12.51 -15.00 -0.94
CA ARG A 25 -11.41 -15.11 0.04
C ARG A 25 -10.77 -13.78 0.41
N SER A 26 -11.15 -12.70 -0.23
CA SER A 26 -10.57 -11.40 0.05
C SER A 26 -11.49 -10.26 -0.33
N ILE A 27 -11.21 -9.10 0.25
CA ILE A 27 -11.84 -7.84 -0.08
C ILE A 27 -10.76 -6.78 -0.30
N ALA A 28 -10.91 -5.96 -1.33
CA ALA A 28 -10.05 -4.83 -1.64
C ALA A 28 -10.84 -3.52 -1.51
N ILE A 29 -10.42 -2.64 -0.60
CA ILE A 29 -11.06 -1.34 -0.33
C ILE A 29 -10.15 -0.21 -0.84
N GLU A 30 -10.76 0.88 -1.32
CA GLU A 30 -10.08 2.13 -1.74
C GLU A 30 -9.48 2.86 -0.52
N THR A 31 -8.51 2.23 0.11
CA THR A 31 -7.77 2.72 1.26
C THR A 31 -6.29 2.51 1.01
N ASP A 32 -5.44 3.25 1.72
CA ASP A 32 -3.99 3.14 1.68
C ASP A 32 -3.55 1.66 1.80
N CYS A 33 -2.85 1.20 0.76
CA CYS A 33 -2.41 -0.18 0.61
C CYS A 33 -1.38 -0.62 1.66
N LEU A 34 -0.59 0.31 2.20
CA LEU A 34 0.36 0.05 3.28
C LEU A 34 -0.33 0.08 4.63
N ALA A 35 -1.25 1.03 4.87
CA ALA A 35 -2.05 1.08 6.09
C ALA A 35 -2.88 -0.20 6.27
N ALA A 36 -3.48 -0.69 5.18
CA ALA A 36 -4.29 -1.90 5.16
C ALA A 36 -3.55 -3.17 5.59
N LEU A 37 -2.20 -3.20 5.55
CA LEU A 37 -1.41 -4.31 6.10
C LEU A 37 -1.66 -4.52 7.60
N THR A 38 -1.96 -3.44 8.33
CA THR A 38 -2.34 -3.49 9.76
C THR A 38 -3.66 -4.22 9.95
N VAL A 39 -4.66 -3.95 9.09
CA VAL A 39 -5.95 -4.63 9.12
C VAL A 39 -5.79 -6.09 8.74
N ASP A 40 -5.07 -6.40 7.65
CA ASP A 40 -4.81 -7.77 7.19
C ASP A 40 -4.13 -8.61 8.29
N ALA A 41 -3.13 -8.05 8.96
CA ALA A 41 -2.47 -8.71 10.08
C ALA A 41 -3.44 -8.99 11.23
N PHE A 42 -4.22 -7.97 11.65
CA PHE A 42 -5.18 -8.11 12.74
C PHE A 42 -6.26 -9.14 12.45
N VAL A 43 -6.84 -9.16 11.24
CA VAL A 43 -7.85 -10.17 10.89
C VAL A 43 -7.25 -11.57 10.79
N ALA A 44 -5.95 -11.69 10.51
CA ALA A 44 -5.27 -12.97 10.40
C ALA A 44 -4.88 -13.58 11.75
N ASP A 45 -4.36 -12.79 12.69
CA ASP A 45 -3.82 -13.30 13.97
C ASP A 45 -4.53 -12.80 15.24
N GLY A 46 -5.42 -11.81 15.10
CA GLY A 46 -6.20 -11.23 16.19
C GLY A 46 -5.39 -10.39 17.19
N LYS A 47 -4.14 -10.01 16.87
CA LYS A 47 -3.28 -9.25 17.78
C LYS A 47 -3.47 -7.75 17.60
N GLY A 48 -3.60 -7.04 18.72
CA GLY A 48 -3.80 -5.59 18.78
C GLY A 48 -5.23 -5.22 19.15
N GLU A 49 -5.47 -3.93 19.31
CA GLU A 49 -6.77 -3.39 19.69
C GLU A 49 -7.55 -2.95 18.45
N LEU A 50 -8.80 -3.42 18.31
CA LEU A 50 -9.63 -3.15 17.12
C LEU A 50 -9.73 -1.64 16.80
N GLY A 51 -9.90 -0.81 17.82
CA GLY A 51 -9.99 0.65 17.63
C GLY A 51 -8.71 1.26 17.06
N GLU A 52 -7.53 0.77 17.47
CA GLU A 52 -6.25 1.25 16.94
C GLU A 52 -5.99 0.75 15.52
N VAL A 53 -6.38 -0.51 15.24
CA VAL A 53 -6.30 -1.11 13.91
C VAL A 53 -7.19 -0.38 12.92
N VAL A 54 -8.43 -0.07 13.28
CA VAL A 54 -9.34 0.69 12.41
C VAL A 54 -8.81 2.11 12.20
N ARG A 55 -8.31 2.77 13.25
CA ARG A 55 -7.77 4.13 13.15
C ARG A 55 -6.53 4.23 12.26
N SER A 56 -5.65 3.23 12.31
CA SER A 56 -4.37 3.27 11.57
C SER A 56 -4.39 2.48 10.26
N GLY A 57 -5.41 1.66 10.04
CA GLY A 57 -5.51 0.74 8.91
C GLY A 57 -6.37 1.25 7.75
N PHE A 58 -7.01 2.41 7.92
CA PHE A 58 -7.83 3.08 6.91
C PHE A 58 -7.32 4.50 6.62
N SER A 59 -7.58 4.99 5.41
CA SER A 59 -7.36 6.39 4.98
C SER A 59 -8.66 7.00 4.47
N HIS A 60 -8.64 8.25 3.97
CA HIS A 60 -9.83 8.93 3.41
C HIS A 60 -11.00 9.10 4.39
N GLY A 61 -10.73 9.08 5.70
CA GLY A 61 -11.77 9.14 6.73
C GLY A 61 -12.59 7.85 6.89
N PHE A 62 -12.19 6.76 6.24
CA PHE A 62 -12.91 5.48 6.26
C PHE A 62 -12.86 4.80 7.64
N GLU A 63 -11.95 5.21 8.52
CA GLU A 63 -11.90 4.79 9.92
C GLU A 63 -13.13 5.25 10.73
N LYS A 64 -13.86 6.27 10.24
CA LYS A 64 -15.05 6.82 10.90
C LYS A 64 -16.33 6.05 10.60
N ALA A 65 -16.34 5.21 9.57
CA ALA A 65 -17.51 4.41 9.20
C ALA A 65 -17.59 3.19 10.13
N GLU A 66 -18.67 3.07 10.89
CA GLU A 66 -18.86 1.94 11.82
C GLU A 66 -18.90 0.61 11.06
N ALA A 67 -19.46 0.60 9.86
CA ALA A 67 -19.44 -0.54 8.97
C ALA A 67 -18.03 -1.05 8.66
N ASN A 68 -17.01 -0.19 8.55
CA ASN A 68 -15.64 -0.66 8.35
C ASN A 68 -15.09 -1.32 9.63
N ARG A 69 -15.41 -0.79 10.80
CA ARG A 69 -15.08 -1.41 12.09
C ARG A 69 -15.77 -2.78 12.26
N GLU A 70 -17.06 -2.86 11.94
CA GLU A 70 -17.84 -4.11 11.97
C GLU A 70 -17.30 -5.15 11.00
N LEU A 71 -16.86 -4.74 9.79
CA LEU A 71 -16.23 -5.62 8.81
C LEU A 71 -14.96 -6.25 9.39
N VAL A 72 -14.07 -5.43 9.97
CA VAL A 72 -12.80 -5.90 10.54
C VAL A 72 -13.03 -6.87 11.70
N ASP A 73 -13.96 -6.55 12.61
CA ASP A 73 -14.32 -7.46 13.72
C ASP A 73 -14.91 -8.78 13.20
N TRP A 74 -15.82 -8.73 12.22
CA TRP A 74 -16.40 -9.92 11.62
C TRP A 74 -15.33 -10.79 10.95
N MET A 75 -14.44 -10.21 10.12
CA MET A 75 -13.36 -10.93 9.46
C MET A 75 -12.45 -11.61 10.47
N ARG A 76 -12.07 -10.92 11.56
CA ARG A 76 -11.28 -11.49 12.65
C ARG A 76 -11.97 -12.70 13.29
N ARG A 77 -13.26 -12.58 13.62
CA ARG A 77 -14.07 -13.68 14.20
C ARG A 77 -14.26 -14.84 13.21
N TYR A 78 -14.39 -14.55 11.92
CA TYR A 78 -14.46 -15.57 10.87
C TYR A 78 -13.14 -16.34 10.76
N ASN A 79 -12.02 -15.63 10.61
CA ASN A 79 -10.68 -16.20 10.48
C ASN A 79 -10.22 -17.04 11.68
N ALA A 80 -10.68 -16.70 12.89
CA ALA A 80 -10.42 -17.48 14.10
C ALA A 80 -11.02 -18.90 14.07
N ARG A 81 -12.02 -19.14 13.21
CA ARG A 81 -12.77 -20.42 13.15
C ARG A 81 -12.32 -21.33 12.00
N ILE A 82 -11.39 -20.88 11.16
CA ILE A 82 -10.99 -21.58 9.93
C ILE A 82 -9.48 -21.76 9.85
N LYS A 83 -9.05 -22.67 8.95
CA LYS A 83 -7.63 -22.98 8.74
C LYS A 83 -6.90 -21.78 8.15
N ALA A 84 -5.62 -21.66 8.48
CA ALA A 84 -4.79 -20.53 8.02
C ALA A 84 -4.74 -20.37 6.49
N SER A 85 -4.81 -21.46 5.72
CA SER A 85 -4.87 -21.42 4.25
C SER A 85 -6.13 -20.73 3.71
N ASP A 86 -7.22 -20.82 4.45
CA ASP A 86 -8.56 -20.45 4.00
C ASP A 86 -8.98 -19.07 4.54
N ARG A 87 -8.16 -18.46 5.41
CA ARG A 87 -8.43 -17.18 6.07
C ARG A 87 -8.69 -16.07 5.05
N LEU A 88 -9.70 -15.26 5.33
CA LEU A 88 -9.99 -14.05 4.58
C LEU A 88 -8.82 -13.08 4.67
N SER A 89 -8.52 -12.41 3.57
CA SER A 89 -7.49 -11.37 3.50
C SER A 89 -8.12 -10.01 3.26
N PHE A 90 -7.51 -8.98 3.84
CA PHE A 90 -7.95 -7.61 3.68
C PHE A 90 -6.90 -6.84 2.86
N TYR A 91 -7.34 -6.09 1.85
CA TYR A 91 -6.45 -5.29 1.03
C TYR A 91 -6.93 -3.84 0.95
N GLY A 92 -5.98 -2.93 1.01
CA GLY A 92 -6.11 -1.58 0.48
C GLY A 92 -5.52 -1.57 -0.92
N PHE A 93 -6.20 -0.98 -1.89
CA PHE A 93 -5.65 -0.85 -3.24
C PHE A 93 -5.19 0.57 -3.58
N ASP A 94 -5.49 1.55 -2.75
CA ASP A 94 -5.08 2.93 -3.00
C ASP A 94 -3.67 3.23 -2.49
N ALA A 95 -3.08 4.29 -3.00
CA ALA A 95 -1.77 4.75 -2.59
C ALA A 95 -1.81 5.44 -1.21
N PRO A 96 -0.68 5.55 -0.50
CA PRO A 96 -0.54 6.39 0.69
C PRO A 96 -0.65 7.89 0.37
N MET A 97 -1.86 8.37 0.11
CA MET A 97 -2.16 9.75 -0.24
C MET A 97 -3.57 10.16 0.21
N GLU A 98 -3.82 11.46 0.16
CA GLU A 98 -5.09 12.12 0.48
C GLU A 98 -5.43 13.12 -0.64
N MET A 99 -6.62 13.74 -0.57
CA MET A 99 -7.11 14.66 -1.60
C MET A 99 -6.13 15.78 -1.98
N THR A 100 -5.36 16.29 -1.01
CA THR A 100 -4.48 17.46 -1.18
C THR A 100 -3.00 17.14 -1.01
N GLY A 101 -2.60 15.88 -0.85
CA GLY A 101 -1.20 15.55 -0.60
C GLY A 101 -0.90 14.07 -0.72
N ALA A 102 0.37 13.73 -0.89
CA ALA A 102 0.83 12.35 -0.90
C ALA A 102 1.89 12.16 0.18
N ASN A 103 1.94 10.98 0.79
CA ASN A 103 2.90 10.69 1.84
C ASN A 103 4.34 10.65 1.28
N SER A 104 5.30 10.74 2.19
CA SER A 104 6.72 10.52 1.88
C SER A 104 6.95 9.12 1.29
N PRO A 105 7.81 8.99 0.27
CA PRO A 105 8.22 7.68 -0.25
C PRO A 105 9.18 6.95 0.70
N ARG A 106 9.76 7.65 1.69
CA ARG A 106 10.80 7.14 2.58
C ARG A 106 10.38 5.86 3.33
N PRO A 107 9.20 5.75 3.97
CA PRO A 107 8.83 4.54 4.69
C PRO A 107 8.76 3.30 3.78
N ALA A 108 8.22 3.45 2.56
CA ALA A 108 8.14 2.36 1.60
C ALA A 108 9.53 1.94 1.09
N LEU A 109 10.38 2.91 0.78
CA LEU A 109 11.77 2.68 0.39
C LEU A 109 12.58 1.99 1.49
N THR A 110 12.48 2.48 2.73
CA THR A 110 13.19 1.92 3.88
C THR A 110 12.72 0.49 4.16
N ALA A 111 11.43 0.20 4.06
CA ALA A 111 10.91 -1.16 4.22
C ALA A 111 11.45 -2.12 3.13
N LEU A 112 11.50 -1.67 1.88
CA LEU A 112 12.09 -2.45 0.78
C LEU A 112 13.59 -2.68 1.00
N GLN A 113 14.35 -1.62 1.32
CA GLN A 113 15.80 -1.73 1.58
C GLN A 113 16.07 -2.66 2.76
N ALA A 114 15.30 -2.57 3.84
CA ALA A 114 15.44 -3.44 5.00
C ALA A 114 15.17 -4.91 4.64
N TYR A 115 14.13 -5.20 3.85
CA TYR A 115 13.85 -6.55 3.38
C TYR A 115 15.01 -7.12 2.54
N LEU A 116 15.55 -6.33 1.61
CA LEU A 116 16.69 -6.76 0.79
C LEU A 116 17.96 -6.93 1.64
N ALA A 117 18.30 -5.96 2.47
CA ALA A 117 19.49 -6.02 3.32
C ALA A 117 19.49 -7.16 4.33
N THR A 118 18.30 -7.57 4.80
CA THR A 118 18.16 -8.72 5.69
C THR A 118 18.44 -10.06 4.98
N ASN A 119 18.19 -10.13 3.67
CA ASN A 119 18.12 -11.39 2.94
C ASN A 119 19.17 -11.53 1.82
N LEU A 120 19.90 -10.47 1.49
CA LEU A 120 20.91 -10.44 0.43
C LEU A 120 22.28 -10.05 0.99
N GLU A 121 23.32 -10.45 0.26
CA GLU A 121 24.67 -9.95 0.50
C GLU A 121 24.73 -8.43 0.26
N PRO A 122 25.48 -7.66 1.07
CA PRO A 122 25.58 -6.20 0.92
C PRO A 122 26.04 -5.73 -0.46
N THR A 123 26.82 -6.55 -1.18
CA THR A 123 27.31 -6.25 -2.53
C THR A 123 26.22 -6.25 -3.60
N LEU A 124 25.06 -6.83 -3.31
CA LEU A 124 23.89 -6.83 -4.20
C LEU A 124 22.95 -5.65 -3.93
N LEU A 125 23.22 -4.84 -2.89
CA LEU A 125 22.38 -3.71 -2.54
C LEU A 125 22.79 -2.46 -3.34
N PRO A 126 21.84 -1.76 -4.00
CA PRO A 126 22.14 -0.55 -4.78
C PRO A 126 22.64 0.63 -3.95
N ALA A 127 22.38 0.63 -2.64
CA ALA A 127 22.75 1.71 -1.74
C ALA A 127 23.08 1.23 -0.33
N ALA A 128 23.97 1.95 0.33
CA ALA A 128 24.31 1.75 1.73
C ALA A 128 23.14 2.14 2.67
N ALA A 129 23.16 1.60 3.89
CA ALA A 129 22.23 1.99 4.94
C ALA A 129 22.27 3.52 5.19
N GLY A 130 21.10 4.14 5.40
CA GLY A 130 20.98 5.59 5.64
C GLY A 130 21.00 6.47 4.39
N THR A 131 21.29 5.93 3.21
CA THR A 131 21.23 6.69 1.94
C THR A 131 19.82 7.22 1.68
N ILE A 132 18.81 6.38 1.91
CA ILE A 132 17.39 6.73 1.72
C ILE A 132 16.97 7.85 2.68
N ASP A 133 17.34 7.78 3.96
CA ASP A 133 17.02 8.82 4.93
C ASP A 133 17.69 10.15 4.60
N THR A 134 18.94 10.10 4.13
CA THR A 134 19.69 11.31 3.73
C THR A 134 19.05 11.99 2.52
N LEU A 135 18.72 11.23 1.47
CA LEU A 135 18.11 11.78 0.26
C LEU A 135 16.67 12.23 0.49
N ALA A 136 15.87 11.44 1.22
CA ALA A 136 14.47 11.78 1.45
C ALA A 136 14.31 12.96 2.42
N GLY A 137 15.16 13.05 3.44
CA GLY A 137 15.02 14.03 4.52
C GLY A 137 13.75 13.80 5.35
N ALA A 138 13.27 14.86 5.99
CA ALA A 138 12.05 14.83 6.80
C ALA A 138 10.81 14.50 5.97
N ASP A 139 9.87 13.71 6.50
CA ASP A 139 8.70 13.26 5.73
C ASP A 139 7.74 14.40 5.42
N GLU A 140 7.68 15.42 6.27
CA GLU A 140 6.78 16.57 6.19
C GLU A 140 7.02 17.42 4.94
N ARG A 141 8.23 17.39 4.38
CA ARG A 141 8.54 18.11 3.13
C ARG A 141 7.84 17.51 1.92
N TRP A 142 7.48 16.22 1.99
CA TRP A 142 6.79 15.51 0.93
C TRP A 142 5.27 15.70 1.02
N SER A 143 4.75 15.82 2.24
CA SER A 143 3.30 15.90 2.50
C SER A 143 2.75 17.32 2.57
N ASN A 144 3.48 18.33 2.07
CA ASN A 144 3.02 19.72 2.03
C ASN A 144 1.73 19.85 1.17
N PRO A 145 0.57 20.18 1.77
CA PRO A 145 -0.68 20.24 1.02
C PRO A 145 -0.74 21.42 0.04
N ALA A 146 0.11 22.44 0.21
CA ALA A 146 0.19 23.55 -0.74
C ALA A 146 0.73 23.09 -2.12
N ALA A 147 1.52 22.02 -2.16
CA ALA A 147 2.19 21.52 -3.36
C ALA A 147 1.23 21.06 -4.46
N ILE A 148 -0.02 20.75 -4.13
CA ILE A 148 -1.04 20.42 -5.13
C ILE A 148 -1.45 21.67 -5.95
N LEU A 149 -1.50 22.83 -5.30
CA LEU A 149 -1.90 24.12 -5.88
C LEU A 149 -0.69 24.85 -6.47
N ASP A 150 0.43 24.84 -5.78
CA ASP A 150 1.69 25.46 -6.20
C ASP A 150 2.77 24.39 -6.45
N PRO A 151 3.17 24.14 -7.70
CA PRO A 151 4.18 23.12 -7.99
C PRO A 151 5.56 23.45 -7.41
N SER A 152 5.86 24.73 -7.17
CA SER A 152 7.16 25.15 -6.62
C SER A 152 7.35 24.76 -5.16
N GLU A 153 6.24 24.47 -4.47
CA GLU A 153 6.22 23.95 -3.09
C GLU A 153 6.49 22.43 -3.04
N SER A 154 6.53 21.73 -4.18
CA SER A 154 6.81 20.30 -4.25
C SER A 154 8.31 20.02 -4.36
N VAL A 155 8.80 19.10 -3.53
CA VAL A 155 10.20 18.63 -3.58
C VAL A 155 10.47 17.64 -4.73
N GLY A 156 9.44 17.23 -5.47
CA GLY A 156 9.54 16.15 -6.45
C GLY A 156 10.44 16.42 -7.66
N ALA A 157 10.86 17.66 -7.89
CA ALA A 157 11.81 18.04 -8.92
C ALA A 157 13.26 18.18 -8.43
N SER A 158 13.54 17.96 -7.13
CA SER A 158 14.88 18.09 -6.58
C SER A 158 15.84 16.99 -7.07
N ASP A 159 17.14 17.24 -6.99
CA ASP A 159 18.17 16.26 -7.35
C ASP A 159 18.08 15.01 -6.46
N GLU A 160 17.74 15.18 -5.18
CA GLU A 160 17.53 14.06 -4.26
C GLU A 160 16.30 13.24 -4.65
N ALA A 161 15.19 13.89 -5.02
CA ALA A 161 13.99 13.19 -5.50
C ALA A 161 14.26 12.41 -6.80
N ASN A 162 15.03 13.00 -7.72
CA ASN A 162 15.46 12.31 -8.95
C ASN A 162 16.38 11.13 -8.66
N THR A 163 17.31 11.28 -7.71
CA THR A 163 18.19 10.19 -7.26
C THR A 163 17.39 9.07 -6.59
N LEU A 164 16.41 9.40 -5.75
CA LEU A 164 15.50 8.43 -5.13
C LEU A 164 14.68 7.66 -6.17
N ARG A 165 14.31 8.27 -7.29
CA ARG A 165 13.61 7.58 -8.40
C ARG A 165 14.46 6.50 -9.04
N LEU A 166 15.74 6.79 -9.28
CA LEU A 166 16.69 5.80 -9.80
C LEU A 166 16.92 4.69 -8.77
N LEU A 167 17.15 5.06 -7.51
CA LEU A 167 17.33 4.09 -6.44
C LEU A 167 16.11 3.19 -6.24
N ALA A 168 14.89 3.73 -6.34
CA ALA A 168 13.66 2.94 -6.26
C ALA A 168 13.56 1.90 -7.40
N ASP A 169 13.96 2.30 -8.62
CA ASP A 169 14.01 1.41 -9.78
C ASP A 169 15.05 0.30 -9.58
N ASP A 170 16.26 0.64 -9.15
CA ASP A 170 17.34 -0.31 -8.89
C ASP A 170 16.96 -1.31 -7.77
N LEU A 171 16.37 -0.83 -6.67
CA LEU A 171 15.91 -1.69 -5.58
C LEU A 171 14.81 -2.65 -6.05
N ALA A 172 13.88 -2.18 -6.88
CA ALA A 172 12.85 -3.03 -7.48
C ALA A 172 13.45 -4.05 -8.44
N ALA A 173 14.43 -3.66 -9.26
CA ALA A 173 15.13 -4.56 -10.16
C ALA A 173 15.84 -5.69 -9.40
N VAL A 174 16.54 -5.37 -8.30
CA VAL A 174 17.16 -6.37 -7.42
C VAL A 174 16.12 -7.31 -6.81
N LEU A 175 15.01 -6.77 -6.28
CA LEU A 175 13.92 -7.59 -5.73
C LEU A 175 13.38 -8.59 -6.76
N ILE A 176 13.19 -8.15 -8.01
CA ILE A 176 12.70 -9.01 -9.10
C ILE A 176 13.76 -10.04 -9.51
N ALA A 177 15.00 -9.62 -9.76
CA ALA A 177 16.09 -10.50 -10.18
C ALA A 177 16.34 -11.63 -9.16
N GLU A 178 16.27 -11.29 -7.86
CA GLU A 178 16.54 -12.21 -6.76
C GLU A 178 15.29 -12.96 -6.26
N SER A 179 14.14 -12.83 -6.95
CA SER A 179 12.86 -13.41 -6.52
C SER A 179 12.94 -14.90 -6.17
N PRO A 180 13.56 -15.80 -6.96
CA PRO A 180 13.60 -17.23 -6.62
C PRO A 180 14.31 -17.47 -5.29
N ARG A 181 15.44 -16.79 -5.05
CA ARG A 181 16.23 -16.92 -3.82
C ARG A 181 15.49 -16.32 -2.63
N LEU A 182 14.95 -15.11 -2.79
CA LEU A 182 14.19 -14.40 -1.76
C LEU A 182 12.94 -15.17 -1.32
N ILE A 183 12.18 -15.73 -2.26
CA ILE A 183 10.99 -16.53 -1.96
C ILE A 183 11.38 -17.82 -1.22
N ALA A 184 12.47 -18.48 -1.64
CA ALA A 184 12.95 -19.71 -1.02
C ALA A 184 13.48 -19.50 0.40
N SER A 185 14.17 -18.38 0.67
CA SER A 185 14.73 -18.08 1.99
C SER A 185 13.72 -17.43 2.95
N THR A 186 12.69 -16.77 2.43
CA THR A 186 11.65 -16.09 3.23
C THR A 186 10.29 -16.74 3.02
N SER A 187 9.45 -16.17 2.16
CA SER A 187 8.20 -16.73 1.69
C SER A 187 7.67 -15.89 0.53
N ARG A 188 6.71 -16.46 -0.22
CA ARG A 188 5.96 -15.70 -1.24
C ARG A 188 5.21 -14.50 -0.65
N ASN A 189 4.72 -14.60 0.60
CA ASN A 189 4.02 -13.50 1.27
C ASN A 189 4.99 -12.36 1.63
N ALA A 190 6.16 -12.68 2.16
CA ALA A 190 7.18 -11.68 2.48
C ALA A 190 7.67 -10.96 1.21
N TRP A 191 7.94 -11.72 0.14
CA TRP A 191 8.30 -11.15 -1.16
C TRP A 191 7.19 -10.26 -1.73
N TRP A 192 5.91 -10.68 -1.65
CA TRP A 192 4.79 -9.89 -2.14
C TRP A 192 4.65 -8.57 -1.36
N ARG A 193 4.87 -8.58 -0.03
CA ARG A 193 4.88 -7.35 0.78
C ARG A 193 6.04 -6.42 0.40
N ALA A 194 7.24 -6.97 0.15
CA ALA A 194 8.36 -6.17 -0.36
C ALA A 194 8.03 -5.56 -1.73
N TYR A 195 7.37 -6.32 -2.60
CA TYR A 195 6.94 -5.85 -3.92
C TYR A 195 5.83 -4.78 -3.85
N LEU A 196 4.94 -4.85 -2.85
CA LEU A 196 4.01 -3.77 -2.54
C LEU A 196 4.78 -2.48 -2.18
N HIS A 197 5.75 -2.55 -1.27
CA HIS A 197 6.58 -1.40 -0.92
C HIS A 197 7.33 -0.83 -2.13
N ALA A 198 7.88 -1.68 -3.00
CA ALA A 198 8.58 -1.25 -4.22
C ALA A 198 7.66 -0.45 -5.17
N ARG A 199 6.47 -0.97 -5.47
CA ARG A 199 5.51 -0.27 -6.35
C ARG A 199 4.98 1.00 -5.72
N THR A 200 4.71 0.99 -4.42
CA THR A 200 4.25 2.18 -3.70
C THR A 200 5.31 3.27 -3.69
N ALA A 201 6.58 2.94 -3.40
CA ALA A 201 7.69 3.89 -3.43
C ALA A 201 7.86 4.51 -4.83
N ALA A 202 7.91 3.68 -5.88
CA ALA A 202 8.05 4.13 -7.25
C ALA A 202 6.86 5.02 -7.69
N GLY A 203 5.63 4.64 -7.33
CA GLY A 203 4.43 5.40 -7.62
C GLY A 203 4.41 6.76 -6.92
N LEU A 204 4.71 6.81 -5.62
CA LEU A 204 4.79 8.06 -4.84
C LEU A 204 5.85 9.00 -5.43
N LEU A 205 7.04 8.50 -5.77
CA LEU A 205 8.09 9.32 -6.37
C LEU A 205 7.70 9.87 -7.75
N ARG A 206 7.01 9.08 -8.60
CA ARG A 206 6.45 9.58 -9.87
C ARG A 206 5.37 10.62 -9.64
N TYR A 207 4.53 10.43 -8.63
CA TYR A 207 3.47 11.35 -8.25
C TYR A 207 4.06 12.69 -7.79
N HIS A 208 5.05 12.67 -6.89
CA HIS A 208 5.76 13.88 -6.45
C HIS A 208 6.48 14.59 -7.61
N ALA A 209 7.15 13.85 -8.49
CA ALA A 209 7.76 14.46 -9.67
C ALA A 209 6.73 15.10 -10.63
N ALA A 210 5.54 14.52 -10.76
CA ALA A 210 4.44 15.13 -11.50
C ALA A 210 3.84 16.33 -10.76
N MET A 211 3.83 16.31 -9.42
CA MET A 211 3.33 17.40 -8.59
C MET A 211 4.21 18.66 -8.73
N ALA A 212 5.53 18.48 -8.85
CA ALA A 212 6.48 19.57 -9.08
C ALA A 212 6.47 20.12 -10.52
N ASN A 213 5.62 19.59 -11.42
CA ASN A 213 5.56 20.04 -12.81
C ASN A 213 4.62 21.24 -12.99
N ALA A 214 5.09 22.32 -13.61
CA ALA A 214 4.31 23.53 -13.86
C ALA A 214 3.28 23.45 -15.02
N SER A 215 3.04 22.25 -15.58
CA SER A 215 2.09 22.05 -16.68
C SER A 215 0.63 22.29 -16.28
N ASP A 216 -0.15 22.90 -17.18
CA ASP A 216 -1.61 23.10 -17.03
C ASP A 216 -2.39 21.80 -16.85
N ASN A 217 -1.86 20.67 -17.37
CA ASN A 217 -2.48 19.35 -17.23
C ASN A 217 -2.05 18.59 -15.96
N ARG A 218 -1.37 19.27 -15.00
CA ARG A 218 -0.80 18.63 -13.80
C ARG A 218 -1.86 17.83 -13.03
N VAL A 219 -3.00 18.43 -12.72
CA VAL A 219 -4.03 17.77 -11.88
C VAL A 219 -4.56 16.50 -12.56
N ALA A 220 -4.87 16.55 -13.86
CA ALA A 220 -5.31 15.38 -14.61
C ALA A 220 -4.24 14.28 -14.62
N ARG A 221 -2.96 14.66 -14.73
CA ARG A 221 -1.84 13.70 -14.66
C ARG A 221 -1.71 13.07 -13.28
N LEU A 222 -1.88 13.82 -12.20
CA LEU A 222 -1.84 13.30 -10.83
C LEU A 222 -2.96 12.28 -10.60
N LEU A 223 -4.19 12.59 -11.02
CA LEU A 223 -5.32 11.66 -10.96
C LEU A 223 -5.00 10.37 -11.72
N GLY A 224 -4.52 10.48 -12.96
CA GLY A 224 -4.13 9.31 -13.75
C GLY A 224 -2.99 8.49 -13.12
N LEU A 225 -2.05 9.11 -12.41
CA LEU A 225 -0.99 8.39 -11.70
C LEU A 225 -1.53 7.64 -10.48
N ARG A 226 -2.48 8.22 -9.73
CA ARG A 226 -3.18 7.50 -8.64
C ARG A 226 -3.94 6.31 -9.20
N ASP A 227 -4.65 6.47 -10.31
CA ASP A 227 -5.39 5.37 -10.97
C ASP A 227 -4.45 4.24 -11.42
N VAL A 228 -3.26 4.56 -11.95
CA VAL A 228 -2.24 3.57 -12.28
C VAL A 228 -1.78 2.80 -11.03
N MET A 229 -1.52 3.49 -9.91
CA MET A 229 -1.16 2.83 -8.66
C MET A 229 -2.27 1.90 -8.15
N MET A 230 -3.53 2.34 -8.23
CA MET A 230 -4.69 1.54 -7.86
C MET A 230 -4.83 0.29 -8.74
N ALA A 231 -4.73 0.46 -10.06
CA ALA A 231 -4.82 -0.63 -11.02
C ALA A 231 -3.69 -1.66 -10.82
N ASP A 232 -2.45 -1.20 -10.62
CA ASP A 232 -1.32 -2.09 -10.34
C ASP A 232 -1.55 -2.87 -9.05
N ASN A 233 -2.03 -2.22 -7.98
CA ASN A 233 -2.33 -2.88 -6.71
C ASN A 233 -3.41 -3.95 -6.87
N LEU A 234 -4.51 -3.64 -7.56
CA LEU A 234 -5.57 -4.61 -7.87
C LEU A 234 -5.03 -5.80 -8.66
N ASN A 235 -4.21 -5.58 -9.69
CA ASN A 235 -3.61 -6.66 -10.49
C ASN A 235 -2.73 -7.59 -9.64
N ALA A 236 -1.94 -7.03 -8.71
CA ALA A 236 -1.10 -7.82 -7.81
C ALA A 236 -1.91 -8.58 -6.74
N ILE A 237 -3.04 -8.02 -6.30
CA ILE A 237 -3.99 -8.70 -5.40
C ILE A 237 -4.63 -9.88 -6.13
N LEU A 238 -5.17 -9.66 -7.33
CA LEU A 238 -5.80 -10.71 -8.15
C LEU A 238 -4.81 -11.85 -8.47
N THR A 239 -3.57 -11.50 -8.81
CA THR A 239 -2.51 -12.50 -9.06
C THR A 239 -2.22 -13.33 -7.81
N ARG A 240 -2.19 -12.71 -6.63
CA ARG A 240 -1.95 -13.38 -5.35
C ARG A 240 -3.11 -14.28 -4.94
N GLU A 241 -4.34 -13.82 -5.12
CA GLU A 241 -5.56 -14.49 -4.66
C GLU A 241 -6.11 -15.50 -5.68
N GLY A 242 -5.62 -15.50 -6.92
CA GLY A 242 -6.13 -16.34 -8.00
C GLY A 242 -6.08 -17.85 -7.77
N GLN A 243 -5.31 -18.34 -6.77
CA GLN A 243 -5.29 -19.75 -6.36
C GLN A 243 -6.12 -20.05 -5.10
N ARG A 244 -6.73 -19.04 -4.49
CA ARG A 244 -7.46 -19.12 -3.21
C ARG A 244 -8.95 -18.91 -3.39
N GLY A 245 -9.33 -17.91 -4.19
CA GLY A 245 -10.72 -17.58 -4.47
C GLY A 245 -10.86 -16.13 -4.95
N PRO A 246 -12.07 -15.71 -5.33
CA PRO A 246 -12.34 -14.35 -5.78
C PRO A 246 -12.10 -13.29 -4.70
N THR A 247 -11.81 -12.08 -5.16
CA THR A 247 -11.72 -10.85 -4.36
C THR A 247 -12.94 -9.98 -4.65
N LEU A 248 -13.56 -9.43 -3.60
CA LEU A 248 -14.58 -8.37 -3.70
C LEU A 248 -13.92 -7.00 -3.84
#